data_AF-A0A917FPW9-F1
#
_entry.id   AF-A0A917FPW9-F1
#
_cell.length_a   1.000
_cell.length_b   1.000
_cell.length_c   1.000
_cell.angle_alpha   90.00
_cell.angle_beta   90.00
_cell.angle_gamma   90.00
#
_symmetry.space_group_name_H-M   'P 1'
#
loop_
_entity.id
_entity.type
_entity.pdbx_description
1 polymer ?
#
loop_
_entity_poly.entity_id
_entity_poly.type
_entity_poly.pdbx_seq_one_letter_code
_entity_poly.pdbx_strand_id
1 'polypeptide(L)'
;MSGDRDQVSLSEEATAQCVAACDQYVTGLQSIADATRYMVKAESFGTLPSGQALGKKFFDLASGSNQSFEQVIQQHIDVIQRLREVFVQAGAGYQAAEDSNTALLENSIK
;
A
#
# COMPACT_ATOMS: atom_id res chain seq x y z
N MET A 1 -36.34 11.43 -1.96
CA MET A 1 -34.92 11.66 -1.65
C MET A 1 -34.43 10.52 -0.76
N SER A 2 -34.46 9.28 -1.26
CA SER A 2 -34.00 8.12 -0.50
C SER A 2 -32.48 8.15 -0.46
N GLY A 3 -31.95 8.29 0.76
CA GLY A 3 -30.53 8.19 1.05
C GLY A 3 -30.06 6.77 0.85
N ASP A 4 -29.56 6.50 -0.34
CA ASP A 4 -28.76 5.34 -0.68
C ASP A 4 -27.37 5.54 -0.03
N ARG A 5 -27.30 5.30 1.28
CA ARG A 5 -26.01 5.01 1.91
C ARG A 5 -25.71 3.57 1.56
N ASP A 6 -25.21 3.41 0.34
CA ASP A 6 -24.61 2.20 -0.21
C ASP A 6 -23.48 1.78 0.75
N GLN A 7 -23.86 1.06 1.80
CA GLN A 7 -22.94 0.56 2.80
C GLN A 7 -22.28 -0.63 2.12
N VAL A 8 -21.08 -0.40 1.59
CA VAL A 8 -20.25 -1.45 0.98
C VAL A 8 -19.97 -2.49 2.07
N SER A 9 -20.82 -3.50 2.14
CA SER A 9 -20.73 -4.62 3.07
C SER A 9 -19.75 -5.63 2.49
N LEU A 10 -18.49 -5.53 2.90
CA LEU A 10 -17.49 -6.56 2.60
C LEU A 10 -17.69 -7.70 3.60
N SER A 11 -17.84 -8.93 3.09
CA SER A 11 -17.76 -10.11 3.95
C SER A 11 -16.38 -10.20 4.61
N GLU A 12 -16.28 -10.96 5.71
CA GLU A 12 -15.01 -11.23 6.38
C GLU A 12 -13.97 -11.81 5.40
N GLU A 13 -14.40 -12.75 4.56
CA GLU A 13 -13.56 -13.35 3.52
C GLU A 13 -13.09 -12.31 2.49
N ALA A 14 -14.00 -11.45 2.00
CA ALA A 14 -13.63 -10.41 1.04
C ALA A 14 -12.65 -9.41 1.67
N THR A 15 -12.84 -9.04 2.93
CA THR A 15 -11.93 -8.15 3.66
C THR A 15 -10.55 -8.78 3.80
N ALA A 16 -10.47 -10.05 4.20
CA ALA A 16 -9.21 -10.78 4.33
C ALA A 16 -8.46 -10.87 2.99
N GLN A 17 -9.18 -11.14 1.90
CA GLN A 17 -8.61 -11.15 0.54
C GLN A 17 -8.07 -9.77 0.14
N CYS A 18 -8.82 -8.69 0.41
CA CYS A 18 -8.38 -7.33 0.12
C CYS A 18 -7.12 -6.93 0.91
N VAL A 19 -7.06 -7.27 2.20
CA VAL A 19 -5.86 -7.04 3.04
C VAL A 19 -4.66 -7.82 2.50
N ALA A 20 -4.85 -9.11 2.18
CA ALA A 20 -3.79 -9.93 1.62
C ALA A 20 -3.28 -9.40 0.27
N ALA A 21 -4.18 -8.91 -0.60
CA ALA A 21 -3.81 -8.29 -1.86
C ALA A 21 -2.99 -7.01 -1.66
N CYS A 22 -3.36 -6.18 -0.67
CA CYS A 22 -2.57 -5.00 -0.32
C CYS A 22 -1.16 -5.38 0.17
N ASP A 23 -1.05 -6.41 1.02
CA ASP A 23 0.23 -6.89 1.54
C ASP A 23 1.14 -7.44 0.44
N GLN A 24 0.57 -8.21 -0.50
CA GLN A 24 1.30 -8.70 -1.68
C GLN A 24 1.78 -7.55 -2.57
N TYR A 25 0.94 -6.55 -2.80
CA TYR A 25 1.31 -5.41 -3.64
C TYR A 25 2.43 -4.57 -3.00
N VAL A 26 2.34 -4.30 -1.68
CA VAL A 26 3.41 -3.62 -0.93
C VAL A 26 4.72 -4.40 -1.01
N THR A 27 4.68 -5.72 -0.86
CA THR A 27 5.88 -6.58 -0.98
C THR A 27 6.52 -6.47 -2.36
N GLY A 28 5.71 -6.44 -3.43
CA GLY A 28 6.20 -6.24 -4.78
C GLY A 28 6.86 -4.87 -4.98
N LEU A 29 6.22 -3.81 -4.48
CA LEU A 29 6.77 -2.45 -4.52
C LEU A 29 8.09 -2.34 -3.76
N GLN A 30 8.19 -2.93 -2.56
CA GLN A 30 9.43 -2.97 -1.78
C GLN A 30 10.55 -3.69 -2.54
N SER A 31 10.23 -4.81 -3.20
CA SER A 31 11.20 -5.54 -4.01
C SER A 31 11.75 -4.70 -5.18
N ILE A 32 10.90 -3.89 -5.81
CA ILE A 32 11.30 -2.97 -6.88
C ILE A 32 12.14 -1.81 -6.31
N ALA A 33 11.77 -1.27 -5.16
CA ALA A 33 12.57 -0.24 -4.47
C ALA A 33 13.98 -0.75 -4.14
N ASP A 34 14.08 -1.97 -3.61
CA ASP A 34 15.38 -2.58 -3.31
C ASP A 34 16.21 -2.83 -4.57
N ALA A 35 15.60 -3.29 -5.66
CA ALA A 35 16.28 -3.44 -6.96
C ALA A 35 16.84 -2.10 -7.46
N THR A 36 16.11 -1.01 -7.24
CA THR A 36 16.51 0.34 -7.66
C THR A 36 17.81 0.76 -6.98
N ARG A 37 18.01 0.42 -5.70
CA ARG A 37 19.23 0.75 -4.94
C ARG A 37 20.49 0.14 -5.55
N TYR A 38 20.38 -1.00 -6.22
CA TYR A 38 21.52 -1.63 -6.90
C TYR A 38 21.91 -0.95 -8.22
N MET A 39 21.02 -0.18 -8.84
CA MET A 39 21.29 0.55 -10.09
C MET A 39 22.13 1.82 -9.89
N VAL A 40 22.37 2.23 -8.65
CA VAL A 40 22.81 3.59 -8.27
C VAL A 40 24.33 3.75 -8.14
N LYS A 41 25.13 2.78 -8.59
CA LYS A 41 26.60 2.90 -8.52
C LYS A 41 27.10 3.91 -9.56
N ALA A 42 27.08 5.19 -9.22
CA ALA A 42 27.56 6.29 -10.06
C ALA A 42 29.01 6.10 -10.52
N GLU A 43 29.81 5.41 -9.71
CA GLU A 43 31.21 5.03 -9.99
C GLU A 43 31.37 4.05 -11.17
N SER A 44 30.30 3.31 -11.53
CA SER A 44 30.31 2.33 -12.63
C SER A 44 30.46 2.97 -14.01
N PHE A 45 30.32 4.29 -14.13
CA PHE A 45 30.40 5.01 -15.40
C PHE A 45 31.81 5.52 -15.74
N GLY A 46 32.82 5.17 -14.92
CA GLY A 46 34.23 5.50 -15.17
C GLY A 46 34.64 6.88 -14.67
N THR A 47 35.86 7.30 -15.03
CA THR A 47 36.51 8.51 -14.49
C THR A 47 36.41 9.74 -15.40
N LEU A 48 35.94 9.57 -16.64
CA LEU A 48 35.72 10.69 -17.55
C LEU A 48 34.61 11.60 -17.01
N PRO A 49 34.72 12.94 -17.15
CA PRO A 49 33.70 13.87 -16.68
C PRO A 49 32.28 13.57 -17.20
N SER A 50 32.16 13.12 -18.45
CA SER A 50 30.88 12.72 -19.05
C SER A 50 30.30 11.46 -18.40
N GLY A 51 31.13 10.49 -18.04
CA GLY A 51 30.74 9.29 -17.31
C GLY A 51 30.23 9.62 -15.92
N GLN A 52 30.96 10.47 -15.19
CA GLN A 52 30.53 10.95 -13.87
C GLN A 52 29.19 11.71 -13.92
N ALA A 53 29.01 12.58 -14.92
CA ALA A 53 27.74 13.29 -15.11
C ALA A 53 26.57 12.33 -15.40
N LEU A 54 26.80 11.27 -16.18
CA LEU A 54 25.80 10.24 -16.45
C LEU A 54 25.46 9.46 -15.19
N GLY A 55 26.48 9.01 -14.43
CA GLY A 55 26.30 8.33 -13.15
C GLY A 55 25.49 9.16 -12.16
N LYS A 56 25.78 10.47 -12.06
CA LYS A 56 24.98 11.38 -11.24
C LYS A 56 23.52 11.46 -11.70
N LYS A 57 23.27 11.54 -13.01
CA LYS A 57 21.90 11.60 -13.54
C LYS A 57 21.10 10.33 -13.20
N PHE A 58 21.70 9.15 -13.36
CA PHE A 58 21.05 7.89 -12.96
C PHE A 58 20.83 7.79 -11.45
N PHE A 59 21.79 8.28 -10.66
CA PHE A 59 21.64 8.39 -9.21
C PHE A 59 20.45 9.26 -8.82
N ASP A 60 20.35 10.46 -9.39
CA ASP A 60 19.28 11.42 -9.07
C ASP A 60 17.88 10.89 -9.48
N LEU A 61 17.81 10.14 -10.59
CA LEU A 61 16.59 9.46 -11.03
C LEU A 61 16.18 8.31 -10.11
N ALA A 62 17.15 7.55 -9.60
CA ALA A 62 16.89 6.36 -8.80
C ALA A 62 16.57 6.70 -7.34
N SER A 63 17.37 7.56 -6.69
CA SER A 63 17.27 7.84 -5.24
C SER A 63 17.57 9.31 -4.88
N GLY A 64 18.38 10.03 -5.67
CA GLY A 64 18.96 11.32 -5.27
C GLY A 64 18.06 12.56 -5.34
N SER A 65 16.76 12.43 -5.65
CA SER A 65 15.85 13.58 -5.78
C SER A 65 14.48 13.33 -5.13
N ASN A 66 13.75 14.41 -4.82
CA ASN A 66 12.38 14.34 -4.28
C ASN A 66 11.34 13.76 -5.27
N GLN A 67 11.75 13.51 -6.52
CA GLN A 67 10.94 12.82 -7.54
C GLN A 67 11.65 11.56 -8.04
N SER A 68 12.58 11.03 -7.23
CA SER A 68 13.25 9.79 -7.55
C SER A 68 12.27 8.64 -7.57
N PHE A 69 12.65 7.59 -8.27
CA PHE A 69 11.86 6.37 -8.36
C PHE A 69 11.63 5.75 -6.97
N GLU A 70 12.63 5.79 -6.07
CA GLU A 70 12.47 5.38 -4.67
C GLU A 70 11.40 6.20 -3.95
N GLN A 71 11.41 7.53 -4.09
CA GLN A 71 10.41 8.40 -3.47
C GLN A 71 9.00 8.12 -3.98
N VAL A 72 8.84 7.95 -5.30
CA VAL A 72 7.55 7.63 -5.92
C VAL A 72 7.04 6.28 -5.41
N ILE A 73 7.88 5.24 -5.39
CA ILE A 73 7.48 3.93 -4.86
C ILE A 73 7.04 4.05 -3.40
N GLN A 74 7.75 4.80 -2.59
CA GLN A 74 7.37 5.01 -1.19
C GLN A 74 5.99 5.68 -1.07
N GLN A 75 5.71 6.70 -1.89
CA GLN A 75 4.38 7.32 -1.91
C GLN A 75 3.27 6.32 -2.30
N HIS A 76 3.53 5.43 -3.24
CA HIS A 76 2.60 4.37 -3.61
C HIS A 76 2.41 3.36 -2.47
N ILE A 77 3.47 2.96 -1.77
CA ILE A 77 3.39 2.11 -0.57
C ILE A 77 2.49 2.78 0.47
N ASP A 78 2.70 4.06 0.76
CA ASP A 78 1.93 4.80 1.78
C ASP A 78 0.42 4.82 1.45
N VAL A 79 0.07 5.01 0.17
CA VAL A 79 -1.34 4.99 -0.27
C VAL A 79 -1.96 3.60 -0.09
N ILE A 80 -1.23 2.54 -0.44
CA ILE A 80 -1.74 1.16 -0.34
C ILE A 80 -1.84 0.72 1.12
N GLN A 81 -0.93 1.16 1.99
CA GLN A 81 -1.03 0.92 3.43
C GLN A 81 -2.28 1.59 4.02
N ARG A 82 -2.59 2.82 3.62
CA ARG A 82 -3.86 3.47 4.04
C ARG A 82 -5.08 2.72 3.53
N LEU A 83 -5.05 2.23 2.29
CA LEU A 83 -6.14 1.42 1.74
C LEU A 83 -6.33 0.12 2.54
N ARG A 84 -5.22 -0.54 2.91
CA ARG A 84 -5.23 -1.72 3.78
C ARG A 84 -5.89 -1.43 5.12
N GLU A 85 -5.54 -0.32 5.76
CA GLU A 85 -6.14 0.09 7.03
C GLU A 85 -7.65 0.29 6.90
N VAL A 86 -8.12 0.91 5.81
CA VAL A 86 -9.55 1.07 5.53
C VAL A 86 -10.26 -0.29 5.46
N PHE A 87 -9.68 -1.28 4.77
CA PHE A 87 -10.26 -2.63 4.73
C PHE A 87 -10.30 -3.29 6.12
N VAL A 88 -9.22 -3.18 6.90
CA VAL A 88 -9.19 -3.72 8.28
C VAL A 88 -10.30 -3.10 9.13
N GLN A 89 -10.48 -1.78 9.06
CA GLN A 89 -11.53 -1.09 9.83
C GLN A 89 -12.94 -1.46 9.35
N ALA A 90 -13.14 -1.61 8.04
CA ALA A 90 -14.43 -2.03 7.48
C ALA A 90 -14.83 -3.44 7.98
N GLY A 91 -13.90 -4.39 8.00
CA GLY A 91 -14.15 -5.74 8.53
C GLY A 91 -14.41 -5.76 10.04
N ALA A 92 -13.62 -5.01 10.83
CA ALA A 92 -13.83 -4.93 12.27
C ALA A 92 -15.20 -4.32 12.64
N GLY A 93 -15.64 -3.30 11.88
CA GLY A 93 -16.96 -2.71 12.04
C GLY A 93 -18.10 -3.70 11.76
N TYR A 94 -17.91 -4.58 10.78
CA TYR A 94 -18.89 -5.63 10.45
C TYR A 94 -19.03 -6.66 11.57
N GLN A 95 -17.92 -7.20 12.09
CA GLN A 95 -17.93 -8.20 13.17
C GLN A 95 -18.67 -7.65 14.41
N ALA A 96 -18.38 -6.40 14.79
CA ALA A 96 -19.04 -5.77 15.94
C ALA A 96 -20.55 -5.58 15.73
N ALA A 97 -21.00 -5.32 14.50
CA ALA A 97 -22.41 -5.19 14.17
C ALA A 97 -23.14 -6.54 14.18
N GLU A 98 -22.53 -7.59 13.63
CA GLU A 98 -23.03 -8.98 13.68
C GLU A 98 -23.17 -9.49 15.13
N ASP A 99 -22.11 -9.32 15.95
CA ASP A 99 -22.11 -9.73 17.35
C ASP A 99 -23.22 -8.99 18.14
N SER A 100 -23.39 -7.69 17.90
CA SER A 100 -24.43 -6.88 18.55
C SER A 100 -25.83 -7.31 18.13
N ASN A 101 -26.04 -7.58 16.84
CA ASN A 101 -27.34 -7.98 16.33
C ASN A 101 -27.72 -9.39 16.82
N THR A 102 -26.75 -10.31 16.87
CA THR A 102 -26.91 -11.66 17.43
C THR A 102 -27.28 -11.58 18.92
N ALA A 103 -26.57 -10.78 19.71
CA ALA A 103 -26.86 -10.58 21.13
C ALA A 103 -28.28 -10.01 21.37
N LEU A 104 -28.75 -9.09 20.51
CA LEU A 104 -30.11 -8.55 20.58
C LEU A 104 -31.18 -9.62 20.28
N LEU A 105 -30.94 -10.49 19.30
CA LEU A 105 -31.85 -11.59 18.97
C LEU A 105 -31.93 -12.61 20.11
N GLU A 106 -30.79 -12.98 20.70
CA GLU A 106 -30.74 -13.90 21.84
C GLU A 106 -31.49 -13.37 23.06
N ASN A 107 -31.41 -12.06 23.31
CA ASN A 107 -32.05 -11.43 24.46
C ASN A 107 -33.56 -11.15 24.24
N SER A 108 -34.04 -11.23 23.00
CA SER A 108 -35.46 -11.04 22.64
C SER A 108 -36.28 -12.34 22.70
N ILE A 109 -35.63 -13.50 22.88
CA ILE A 109 -36.26 -14.83 22.97
C ILE A 109 -36.46 -15.26 24.44
N LYS A 110 -35.87 -14.55 25.41
CA LYS A 110 -36.10 -14.73 26.85
C LYS A 110 -37.21 -13.83 27.36
#